data_AF-A0A1J3FNS0-F1
#
_entry.id   AF-A0A1J3FNS0-F1
#
_cell.length_a   1.000
_cell.length_b   1.000
_cell.length_c   1.000
_cell.angle_alpha   90.00
_cell.angle_beta   90.00
_cell.angle_gamma   90.00
#
_symmetry.space_group_name_H-M   'P 1'
#
loop_
_entity.id
_entity.type
_entity.pdbx_description
1 polymer ?
#
loop_
_entity_poly.entity_id
_entity_poly.type
_entity_poly.pdbx_seq_one_letter_code
_entity_poly.pdbx_strand_id
1 'polypeptide(L)'
;ADLETLNYVYDDDLDSVSSKLHKTQRYVDIMQKVEETLGTVLEDDPQYKLIVDCNQLSVDIENEIVIVHNFIRDKYRPKFQELESLVHNPTDYARV
;
A
#
# COMPACT_ATOMS: atom_id res chain seq x y z
N ALA A 1 11.05 -26.54 -20.30
CA ALA A 1 11.44 -26.04 -18.98
C ALA A 1 10.16 -25.54 -18.35
N ASP A 2 9.64 -26.29 -17.38
CA ASP A 2 8.26 -26.20 -16.92
C ASP A 2 7.95 -24.85 -16.30
N LEU A 3 6.86 -24.24 -16.78
CA LEU A 3 6.21 -23.07 -16.17
C LEU A 3 5.87 -23.31 -14.69
N GLU A 4 5.70 -24.57 -14.29
CA GLU A 4 5.49 -24.99 -12.90
C GLU A 4 6.72 -24.76 -12.02
N THR A 5 7.94 -24.97 -12.53
CA THR A 5 9.18 -24.79 -11.76
C THR A 5 9.50 -23.31 -11.50
N LEU A 6 9.04 -22.41 -12.37
CA LEU A 6 9.20 -20.96 -12.17
C LEU A 6 8.19 -20.41 -11.13
N ASN A 7 7.05 -21.08 -10.96
CA ASN A 7 6.00 -20.67 -10.02
C ASN A 7 6.38 -20.97 -8.56
N TYR A 8 7.25 -21.94 -8.31
CA TYR A 8 7.69 -22.33 -6.96
C TYR A 8 8.73 -21.39 -6.32
N VAL A 9 9.37 -20.51 -7.09
CA VAL A 9 10.45 -19.62 -6.58
C VAL A 9 9.91 -18.23 -6.20
N TYR A 10 8.69 -17.89 -6.58
CA TYR A 10 8.05 -16.58 -6.35
C TYR A 10 6.93 -16.64 -5.30
N ASP A 11 7.03 -17.53 -4.32
CA ASP A 11 6.09 -17.64 -3.20
C ASP A 11 6.41 -16.64 -2.07
N ASP A 12 7.02 -15.49 -2.42
CA ASP A 12 6.95 -14.32 -1.55
C ASP A 12 5.49 -13.89 -1.54
N ASP A 13 4.73 -14.45 -0.58
CA ASP A 13 3.33 -14.11 -0.37
C ASP A 13 3.20 -12.60 -0.34
N LEU A 14 2.21 -12.07 -1.04
CA LEU A 14 1.84 -10.65 -0.98
C LEU A 14 1.69 -10.21 0.49
N ASP A 15 1.30 -11.12 1.37
CA ASP A 15 1.25 -10.91 2.81
C ASP A 15 2.63 -10.58 3.41
N SER A 16 3.74 -11.18 2.97
CA SER A 16 5.09 -10.80 3.43
C SER A 16 5.51 -9.39 3.00
N VAL A 17 4.94 -8.91 1.89
CA VAL A 17 5.30 -7.66 1.22
C VAL A 17 4.38 -6.50 1.66
N SER A 18 3.08 -6.74 1.83
CA SER A 18 2.01 -5.78 2.16
C SER A 18 1.61 -5.76 3.64
N SER A 19 2.03 -6.74 4.45
CA SER A 19 1.74 -6.74 5.89
C SER A 19 2.46 -5.65 6.68
N LYS A 20 3.35 -4.88 6.06
CA LYS A 20 4.30 -4.04 6.80
C LYS A 20 3.70 -2.74 7.31
N LEU A 21 2.75 -2.12 6.63
CA LEU A 21 2.22 -0.84 7.07
C LEU A 21 0.85 -0.96 7.73
N HIS A 22 -0.15 -1.53 7.05
CA HIS A 22 -1.54 -1.53 7.54
C HIS A 22 -1.75 -2.36 8.82
N LYS A 23 -0.87 -3.33 9.08
CA LYS A 23 -0.89 -4.14 10.32
C LYS A 23 -0.04 -3.53 11.44
N THR A 24 0.64 -2.40 11.21
CA THR A 24 1.41 -1.75 12.27
C THR A 24 0.51 -1.10 13.29
N GLN A 25 0.90 -1.20 14.57
CA GLN A 25 0.26 -0.47 15.64
C GLN A 25 0.22 1.04 15.35
N ARG A 26 1.28 1.58 14.74
CA ARG A 26 1.34 2.99 14.33
C ARG A 26 0.22 3.38 13.35
N TYR A 27 -0.05 2.56 12.32
CA TYR A 27 -1.14 2.82 11.38
C TYR A 27 -2.49 2.85 12.13
N VAL A 28 -2.76 1.84 12.95
CA VAL A 28 -4.01 1.73 13.73
C VAL A 28 -4.19 2.94 14.66
N ASP A 29 -3.14 3.31 15.40
CA ASP A 29 -3.18 4.42 16.37
C ASP A 29 -3.42 5.78 15.69
N ILE A 30 -2.79 6.04 14.54
CA ILE A 30 -2.96 7.30 13.80
C ILE A 30 -4.37 7.36 13.21
N MET A 31 -4.84 6.28 12.58
CA MET A 31 -6.18 6.24 11.99
C MET A 31 -7.28 6.43 13.04
N GLN A 32 -7.14 5.80 14.22
CA GLN A 32 -8.06 6.00 15.34
C GLN A 32 -8.08 7.47 15.80
N LYS A 33 -6.92 8.10 15.98
CA LYS A 33 -6.83 9.52 16.38
C LYS A 33 -7.44 10.46 15.34
N VAL A 34 -7.30 10.13 14.05
CA VAL A 34 -7.93 10.89 12.97
C VAL A 34 -9.46 10.82 13.08
N GLU A 35 -10.02 9.63 13.30
CA GLU A 35 -11.47 9.45 13.50
C GLU A 35 -11.98 10.22 14.72
N GLU A 36 -11.26 10.15 15.85
CA GLU A 36 -11.60 10.89 17.09
C GLU A 36 -11.57 12.42 16.88
N THR A 37 -10.59 12.92 16.13
CA THR A 37 -10.42 14.36 15.86
C THR A 37 -11.43 14.88 14.82
N LEU A 38 -11.81 14.07 13.83
CA LEU A 38 -12.87 14.43 12.87
C LEU A 38 -14.25 14.53 13.55
N GLY A 39 -14.47 13.78 14.63
CA GLY A 39 -15.71 13.79 15.41
C GLY A 39 -15.83 14.90 16.45
N THR A 40 -14.75 15.63 16.76
CA THR A 40 -14.73 16.64 17.82
C THR A 40 -13.93 17.89 17.43
N VAL A 41 -14.53 19.08 17.59
CA VAL A 41 -13.81 20.36 17.46
C VAL A 41 -13.02 20.56 18.76
N LEU A 42 -11.77 20.08 18.79
CA LEU A 42 -10.88 20.29 19.93
C LEU A 42 -10.23 21.66 19.80
N GLU A 43 -10.43 22.55 20.78
CA GLU A 43 -9.97 23.94 20.76
C GLU A 43 -8.49 24.16 21.14
N ASP A 44 -7.66 23.11 21.20
CA ASP A 44 -6.25 23.27 21.58
C ASP A 44 -5.26 22.50 20.68
N ASP A 45 -3.99 22.90 20.80
CA ASP A 45 -2.71 22.55 20.14
C ASP A 45 -2.40 21.09 19.67
N PRO A 46 -3.08 19.98 20.06
CA PRO A 46 -2.79 18.64 19.49
C PRO A 46 -2.95 18.40 17.97
N GLN A 47 -3.61 19.28 17.21
CA GLN A 47 -3.91 19.01 15.78
C GLN A 47 -2.68 19.02 14.87
N TYR A 48 -1.71 19.91 15.15
CA TYR A 48 -0.53 20.02 14.29
C TYR A 48 0.31 18.73 14.31
N LYS A 49 0.47 18.13 15.50
CA LYS A 49 1.21 16.87 15.63
C LYS A 49 0.51 15.73 14.88
N LEU A 50 -0.82 15.66 14.95
CA LEU A 50 -1.59 14.67 14.19
C LEU A 50 -1.43 14.87 12.69
N ILE A 51 -1.44 16.12 12.19
CA ILE A 51 -1.19 16.42 10.78
C ILE A 51 0.21 15.93 10.35
N VAL A 52 1.24 16.17 11.16
CA VAL A 52 2.60 15.69 10.87
C VAL A 52 2.65 14.16 10.83
N ASP A 53 2.02 13.49 11.80
CA ASP A 53 1.94 12.02 11.85
C ASP A 53 1.18 11.46 10.63
N CYS A 54 0.08 12.10 10.22
CA CYS A 54 -0.69 11.78 9.02
C CYS A 54 0.14 11.93 7.74
N ASN A 55 0.90 13.03 7.60
CA ASN A 55 1.74 13.25 6.43
C ASN A 55 2.81 12.16 6.30
N GLN A 56 3.43 11.77 7.42
CA GLN A 56 4.38 10.66 7.41
C GLN A 56 3.70 9.33 7.07
N LEU A 57 2.48 9.10 7.57
CA LEU A 57 1.70 7.93 7.22
C LEU A 57 1.32 7.89 5.73
N SER A 58 0.99 9.04 5.13
CA SER A 58 0.71 9.16 3.69
C SER A 58 1.91 8.75 2.84
N VAL A 59 3.12 9.18 3.19
CA VAL A 59 4.35 8.75 2.50
C VAL A 59 4.55 7.23 2.62
N ASP A 60 4.29 6.66 3.78
CA ASP A 60 4.40 5.22 3.96
C ASP A 60 3.38 4.46 3.10
N ILE A 61 2.14 4.97 3.00
CA ILE A 61 1.08 4.40 2.15
C ILE A 61 1.48 4.47 0.68
N GLU A 62 2.01 5.60 0.22
CA GLU A 62 2.50 5.76 -1.16
C GLU A 62 3.60 4.75 -1.50
N ASN A 63 4.53 4.51 -0.56
CA ASN A 63 5.56 3.49 -0.72
C ASN A 63 4.96 2.07 -0.81
N GLU A 64 3.97 1.73 0.03
CA GLU A 64 3.30 0.43 -0.07
C GLU A 64 2.54 0.25 -1.40
N ILE A 65 1.90 1.30 -1.93
CA ILE A 65 1.24 1.25 -3.23
C ILE A 65 2.23 0.86 -4.33
N VAL A 66 3.42 1.45 -4.34
CA VAL A 66 4.47 1.12 -5.33
C VAL A 66 4.92 -0.34 -5.18
N ILE A 67 5.12 -0.79 -3.94
CA ILE A 67 5.53 -2.16 -3.64
C ILE A 67 4.49 -3.17 -4.14
N VAL A 68 3.21 -2.96 -3.79
CA VAL A 68 2.10 -3.83 -4.23
C VAL A 68 1.94 -3.80 -5.74
N HIS A 69 2.04 -2.63 -6.37
CA HIS A 69 1.97 -2.51 -7.83
C HIS A 69 3.08 -3.29 -8.52
N ASN A 70 4.33 -3.18 -8.05
CA ASN A 70 5.44 -3.96 -8.58
C ASN A 70 5.19 -5.47 -8.45
N PHE A 71 4.68 -5.92 -7.31
CA PHE A 71 4.33 -7.33 -7.11
C PHE A 71 3.29 -7.82 -8.12
N ILE A 72 2.17 -7.09 -8.27
CA ILE A 72 1.11 -7.45 -9.22
C ILE A 72 1.67 -7.42 -10.65
N ARG A 73 2.43 -6.38 -11.01
CA ARG A 73 3.06 -6.26 -12.33
C ARG A 73 3.94 -7.46 -12.64
N ASP A 74 4.83 -7.83 -11.73
CA ASP A 74 5.79 -8.92 -11.96
C ASP A 74 5.07 -10.27 -12.12
N LYS A 75 3.94 -10.48 -11.42
CA LYS A 75 3.08 -11.66 -11.57
C LYS A 75 2.28 -11.68 -12.88
N TYR A 76 1.83 -10.53 -13.37
CA TYR A 76 0.97 -10.43 -14.56
C TYR A 76 1.73 -10.22 -15.87
N ARG A 77 2.95 -9.69 -15.82
CA ARG A 77 3.80 -9.44 -17.00
C ARG A 77 3.93 -10.64 -17.94
N PRO A 78 4.08 -11.92 -17.48
CA PRO A 78 4.15 -13.06 -18.38
C PRO A 78 2.87 -13.34 -19.18
N LYS A 79 1.72 -12.83 -18.74
CA LYS A 79 0.42 -13.04 -19.38
C LYS A 79 0.04 -11.90 -20.31
N PHE A 80 0.36 -10.67 -19.93
CA PHE A 80 0.00 -9.47 -20.71
C PHE A 80 0.94 -8.30 -20.35
N GLN A 81 2.08 -8.25 -21.03
CA GLN A 81 3.12 -7.24 -20.79
C GLN A 81 2.67 -5.82 -21.17
N GLU A 82 1.74 -5.69 -22.12
CA GLU A 82 1.31 -4.39 -22.64
C GLU A 82 0.51 -3.58 -21.61
N LEU A 83 -0.02 -4.23 -20.57
CA LEU A 83 -0.81 -3.58 -19.52
C LEU A 83 -0.05 -2.43 -18.85
N GLU A 84 1.27 -2.56 -18.64
CA GLU A 84 2.09 -1.53 -17.98
C GLU A 84 2.20 -0.25 -18.81
N SER A 85 2.10 -0.38 -20.14
CA SER A 85 2.10 0.76 -21.06
C SER A 85 0.71 1.38 -21.26
N LEU A 86 -0.35 0.61 -21.01
CA LEU A 86 -1.73 1.05 -21.18
C LEU A 86 -2.27 1.73 -19.92
N VAL A 87 -1.90 1.24 -18.73
CA VAL A 87 -2.42 1.71 -17.45
C VAL A 87 -1.26 2.13 -16.54
N HIS A 88 -1.03 3.44 -16.48
CA HIS A 88 0.09 4.02 -15.74
C HIS A 88 -0.22 4.21 -14.25
N ASN A 89 -1.50 4.37 -13.88
CA ASN A 89 -1.88 4.56 -12.49
C ASN A 89 -1.82 3.20 -11.73
N PRO A 90 -1.08 3.10 -10.62
CA PRO A 90 -0.94 1.85 -9.88
C PRO A 90 -2.25 1.22 -9.40
N THR A 91 -3.20 2.05 -8.96
CA THR A 91 -4.51 1.61 -8.46
C THR A 91 -5.41 1.13 -9.59
N ASP A 92 -5.40 1.83 -10.73
CA ASP A 92 -6.16 1.39 -11.90
C ASP A 92 -5.56 0.12 -12.50
N TYR A 93 -4.23 -0.02 -12.52
CA TYR A 93 -3.55 -1.23 -12.97
C TYR A 93 -4.01 -2.46 -12.17
N ALA A 94 -4.15 -2.32 -10.84
CA ALA A 94 -4.58 -3.40 -9.96
C ALA A 94 -6.07 -3.76 -10.09
N ARG A 95 -6.90 -2.91 -10.71
CA ARG A 95 -8.35 -3.14 -10.87
C ARG A 95 -8.71 -3.94 -12.12
N VAL A 96 -7.80 -4.01 -13.10
CA VAL A 96 -7.99 -4.71 -14.39
C VAL A 96 -7.80 -6.21 -14.20
#